data_AF-A0A7X9CB11-F1
#
_entry.id   AF-A0A7X9CB11-F1
#
_cell.length_a   1.000
_cell.length_b   1.000
_cell.length_c   1.000
_cell.angle_alpha   90.00
_cell.angle_beta   90.00
_cell.angle_gamma   90.00
#
_symmetry.space_group_name_H-M   'P 1'
#
loop_
_entity.id
_entity.type
_entity.pdbx_description
1 polymer ?
#
loop_
_entity_poly.entity_id
_entity_poly.type
_entity_poly.pdbx_seq_one_letter_code
_entity_poly.pdbx_strand_id
1 'polypeptide(L)'
;MLAKRAMTDSAARRLPEHSPYAQAARRDHEEYGQKIIQAQQLHEQLPAASQRPWSWGLRSGHRVLARDVERTVGFLDDTDDAIIAAADLLQRSGRWREAWERELDPLRDSVAALDSVLEDRAEMTAQEERAATDLVRLGDGISTELDELTTQLQQDRIDVDSALERLDALTGELSAAVSRLQQLHIARLAEDGDEEEVLREAAGDVVDEEYLSLRARRHRMEHLGAGSTFWHLSPVLWYSSWHHTSSSALETHRSPSASGSTAGYSGGGFSGAGSSSRF
;
A
#
# COMPACT_ATOMS: atom_id res chain seq x y z
N MET A 1 -14.85 -22.94 -1.90
CA MET A 1 -15.90 -21.92 -2.02
C MET A 1 -16.87 -21.95 -0.84
N LEU A 2 -17.86 -22.86 -0.76
CA LEU A 2 -18.87 -22.83 0.34
C LEU A 2 -18.29 -23.02 1.75
N ALA A 3 -17.30 -23.91 1.91
CA ALA A 3 -16.63 -24.12 3.20
C ALA A 3 -15.79 -22.91 3.64
N LYS A 4 -15.02 -22.30 2.71
CA LYS A 4 -14.27 -21.05 2.97
C LYS A 4 -15.19 -19.91 3.38
N ARG A 5 -16.28 -19.70 2.64
CA ARG A 5 -17.30 -18.70 2.99
C ARG A 5 -17.85 -18.87 4.41
N ALA A 6 -18.20 -20.10 4.81
CA ALA A 6 -18.72 -20.35 6.15
C ALA A 6 -17.69 -20.02 7.25
N MET A 7 -16.40 -20.25 6.99
CA MET A 7 -15.31 -19.87 7.88
C MET A 7 -15.17 -18.34 7.97
N THR A 8 -15.20 -17.64 6.84
CA THR A 8 -15.18 -16.17 6.77
C THR A 8 -16.36 -15.56 7.53
N ASP A 9 -17.58 -16.05 7.29
CA ASP A 9 -18.81 -15.60 7.98
C ASP A 9 -18.77 -15.89 9.49
N SER A 10 -18.09 -16.97 9.89
CA SER A 10 -17.84 -17.28 11.30
C SER A 10 -16.83 -16.31 11.92
N ALA A 11 -15.72 -16.05 11.23
CA ALA A 11 -14.70 -15.09 11.66
C ALA A 11 -15.27 -13.68 11.80
N ALA A 12 -16.02 -13.21 10.81
CA ALA A 12 -16.67 -11.90 10.84
C ALA A 12 -17.60 -11.72 12.06
N ARG A 13 -18.33 -12.77 12.46
CA ARG A 13 -19.18 -12.76 13.66
C ARG A 13 -18.42 -12.73 14.98
N ARG A 14 -17.14 -13.13 14.98
CA ARG A 14 -16.27 -13.06 16.17
C ARG A 14 -15.61 -11.68 16.33
N LEU A 15 -15.70 -10.79 15.33
CA LEU A 15 -15.08 -9.47 15.43
C LEU A 15 -15.75 -8.64 16.56
N PRO A 16 -14.98 -8.00 17.45
CA PRO A 16 -15.53 -7.17 18.52
C PRO A 16 -16.32 -5.98 17.97
N GLU A 17 -17.51 -5.71 18.53
CA GLU A 17 -18.39 -4.64 18.01
C GLU A 17 -17.85 -3.23 18.24
N HIS A 18 -17.08 -3.02 19.30
CA HIS A 18 -16.59 -1.71 19.72
C HIS A 18 -15.13 -1.44 19.36
N SER A 19 -14.44 -2.41 18.74
CA SER A 19 -13.06 -2.19 18.27
C SER A 19 -13.07 -1.32 17.02
N PRO A 20 -12.33 -0.19 16.99
CA PRO A 20 -12.21 0.62 15.78
C PRO A 20 -11.52 -0.16 14.64
N TYR A 21 -10.59 -1.05 14.98
CA TYR A 21 -9.89 -1.91 14.01
C TYR A 21 -10.79 -2.99 13.42
N ALA A 22 -11.76 -3.51 14.18
CA ALA A 22 -12.75 -4.45 13.67
C ALA A 22 -13.65 -3.86 12.58
N GLN A 23 -13.90 -2.54 12.57
CA GLN A 23 -14.81 -1.90 11.61
C GLN A 23 -14.32 -2.08 10.16
N ALA A 24 -13.01 -2.00 9.94
CA ALA A 24 -12.40 -2.22 8.63
C ALA A 24 -12.66 -3.65 8.12
N ALA A 25 -12.38 -4.66 8.95
CA ALA A 25 -12.62 -6.06 8.59
C ALA A 25 -14.11 -6.38 8.39
N ARG A 26 -15.02 -5.69 9.10
CA ARG A 26 -16.46 -5.83 8.90
C ARG A 26 -16.91 -5.24 7.56
N ARG A 27 -16.38 -4.09 7.17
CA ARG A 27 -16.66 -3.49 5.86
C ARG A 27 -16.14 -4.38 4.73
N ASP A 28 -14.94 -4.93 4.89
CA ASP A 28 -14.38 -5.90 3.95
C ASP A 28 -15.28 -7.14 3.81
N HIS A 29 -15.89 -7.60 4.91
CA HIS A 29 -16.86 -8.71 4.89
C HIS A 29 -18.14 -8.37 4.10
N GLU A 30 -18.64 -7.14 4.20
CA GLU A 30 -19.78 -6.67 3.41
C GLU A 30 -19.46 -6.67 1.90
N GLU A 31 -18.27 -6.16 1.53
CA GLU A 31 -17.81 -6.19 0.13
C GLU A 31 -17.57 -7.62 -0.36
N TYR A 32 -16.96 -8.47 0.47
CA TYR A 32 -16.75 -9.89 0.19
C TYR A 32 -18.07 -10.59 -0.20
N GLY A 33 -19.15 -10.33 0.55
CA GLY A 33 -20.47 -10.87 0.24
C GLY A 33 -20.98 -10.48 -1.15
N GLN A 34 -20.78 -9.23 -1.55
CA GLN A 34 -21.15 -8.73 -2.88
C GLN A 34 -20.28 -9.35 -3.98
N LYS A 35 -18.97 -9.45 -3.75
CA LYS A 35 -17.99 -10.01 -4.68
C LYS A 35 -18.18 -11.50 -4.93
N ILE A 36 -18.69 -12.26 -3.95
CA ILE A 36 -19.10 -13.67 -4.17
C ILE A 36 -20.21 -13.76 -5.22
N ILE A 37 -21.23 -12.91 -5.13
CA ILE A 37 -22.35 -12.90 -6.08
C ILE A 37 -21.82 -12.53 -7.48
N GLN A 38 -20.94 -11.53 -7.56
CA GLN A 38 -20.28 -11.14 -8.80
C GLN A 38 -19.45 -12.29 -9.40
N ALA A 39 -18.64 -12.97 -8.59
CA ALA A 39 -17.82 -14.10 -9.04
C ALA A 39 -18.68 -15.24 -9.61
N GLN A 40 -19.81 -15.54 -8.97
CA GLN A 40 -20.77 -16.54 -9.47
C GLN A 40 -21.34 -16.14 -10.83
N GLN A 41 -21.80 -14.88 -10.97
CA GLN A 41 -22.34 -14.37 -12.24
C GLN A 41 -21.29 -14.37 -13.37
N LEU A 42 -20.05 -13.97 -13.08
CA LEU A 42 -18.96 -13.99 -14.06
C LEU A 42 -18.59 -15.43 -14.45
N HIS A 43 -18.62 -16.36 -13.50
CA HIS A 43 -18.34 -17.77 -13.76
C HIS A 43 -19.41 -18.42 -14.63
N GLU A 44 -20.69 -18.12 -14.41
CA GLU A 44 -21.81 -18.62 -15.23
C GLU A 44 -21.74 -18.13 -16.69
N GLN A 45 -21.14 -16.96 -16.93
CA GLN A 45 -20.92 -16.41 -18.27
C GLN A 45 -19.74 -17.05 -19.00
N LEU A 46 -18.88 -17.82 -18.32
CA LEU A 46 -17.76 -18.52 -18.96
C LEU A 46 -18.28 -19.76 -19.73
N PRO A 47 -17.86 -19.96 -20.99
CA PRO A 47 -18.23 -21.15 -21.73
C PRO A 47 -17.69 -22.42 -21.05
N ALA A 48 -18.58 -23.40 -20.90
CA ALA A 48 -18.26 -24.71 -20.36
C ALA A 48 -17.11 -25.35 -21.13
N ALA A 49 -16.30 -26.18 -20.47
CA ALA A 49 -15.14 -26.84 -21.11
C ALA A 49 -15.52 -27.63 -22.38
N SER A 50 -16.74 -28.19 -22.41
CA SER A 50 -17.32 -28.91 -23.56
C SER A 50 -17.71 -28.02 -24.74
N GLN A 51 -17.83 -26.71 -24.53
CA GLN A 51 -18.16 -25.71 -25.56
C GLN A 51 -16.90 -24.99 -26.10
N ARG A 52 -15.71 -25.38 -25.62
CA ARG A 52 -14.43 -24.82 -26.07
C ARG A 52 -13.96 -25.60 -27.29
N PRO A 53 -13.82 -24.97 -28.47
CA PRO A 53 -13.31 -25.67 -29.64
C PRO A 53 -11.87 -26.15 -29.39
N TRP A 54 -11.62 -27.43 -29.68
CA TRP A 54 -10.37 -28.13 -29.39
C TRP A 54 -9.12 -27.51 -30.04
N SER A 55 -9.29 -26.65 -31.05
CA SER A 55 -8.18 -26.13 -31.87
C SER A 55 -7.84 -24.65 -31.63
N TRP A 56 -8.68 -23.86 -30.95
CA TRP A 56 -8.40 -22.44 -30.70
C TRP A 56 -8.89 -22.07 -29.30
N GLY A 57 -8.00 -21.56 -28.45
CA GLY A 57 -8.28 -21.19 -27.05
C GLY A 57 -9.39 -20.12 -26.89
N LEU A 58 -9.52 -19.57 -25.67
CA LEU A 58 -10.53 -18.56 -25.35
C LEU A 58 -10.50 -17.38 -26.35
N ARG A 59 -11.66 -17.03 -26.95
CA ARG A 59 -11.84 -15.80 -27.74
C ARG A 59 -11.44 -14.57 -26.89
N SER A 60 -11.06 -13.45 -27.51
CA SER A 60 -10.59 -12.25 -26.80
C SER A 60 -11.55 -11.81 -25.69
N GLY A 61 -12.87 -11.79 -25.94
CA GLY A 61 -13.88 -11.49 -24.91
C GLY A 61 -13.91 -12.50 -23.76
N HIS A 62 -13.76 -13.80 -24.04
CA HIS A 62 -13.68 -14.83 -23.01
C HIS A 62 -12.36 -14.78 -22.21
N ARG A 63 -11.27 -14.24 -22.79
CA ARG A 63 -10.01 -13.99 -22.07
C ARG A 63 -10.13 -12.84 -21.08
N VAL A 64 -10.85 -11.78 -21.45
CA VAL A 64 -11.14 -10.67 -20.53
C VAL A 64 -12.01 -11.18 -19.37
N LEU A 65 -13.09 -11.89 -19.68
CA LEU A 65 -13.96 -12.48 -18.65
C LEU A 65 -13.22 -13.45 -17.72
N ALA A 66 -12.32 -14.28 -18.26
CA ALA A 66 -11.51 -15.19 -17.45
C ALA A 66 -10.57 -14.42 -16.49
N ARG A 67 -9.95 -13.33 -16.94
CA ARG A 67 -9.13 -12.46 -16.08
C ARG A 67 -9.96 -11.74 -15.03
N ASP A 68 -11.19 -11.36 -15.35
CA ASP A 68 -12.09 -10.72 -14.38
C ASP A 68 -12.54 -11.71 -13.30
N VAL A 69 -12.79 -12.97 -13.67
CA VAL A 69 -13.01 -14.06 -12.71
C VAL A 69 -11.77 -14.27 -11.84
N GLU A 70 -10.59 -14.39 -12.44
CA GLU A 70 -9.33 -14.58 -11.72
C GLU A 70 -9.08 -13.44 -10.72
N ARG A 71 -9.22 -12.18 -11.14
CA ARG A 71 -9.10 -11.01 -10.27
C ARG A 71 -10.12 -11.04 -9.13
N THR A 72 -11.37 -11.38 -9.43
CA THR A 72 -12.43 -11.42 -8.41
C THR A 72 -12.18 -12.55 -7.40
N VAL A 73 -11.70 -13.71 -7.86
CA VAL A 73 -11.36 -14.83 -6.97
C VAL A 73 -10.13 -14.50 -6.13
N GLY A 74 -9.10 -13.88 -6.68
CA GLY A 74 -7.94 -13.40 -5.93
C GLY A 74 -8.35 -12.44 -4.81
N PHE A 75 -9.15 -11.42 -5.15
CA PHE A 75 -9.70 -10.49 -4.16
C PHE A 75 -10.46 -11.22 -3.03
N LEU A 76 -11.28 -12.22 -3.36
CA LEU A 76 -12.03 -12.99 -2.37
C LEU A 76 -11.09 -13.79 -1.45
N ASP A 77 -10.03 -14.38 -1.97
CA ASP A 77 -9.04 -15.13 -1.19
C ASP A 77 -8.29 -14.20 -0.23
N ASP A 78 -7.75 -13.08 -0.73
CA ASP A 78 -7.03 -12.11 0.09
C ASP A 78 -7.92 -11.51 1.18
N THR A 79 -9.19 -11.29 0.87
CA THR A 79 -10.17 -10.74 1.82
C THR A 79 -10.59 -11.77 2.86
N ASP A 80 -10.76 -13.05 2.50
CA ASP A 80 -11.12 -14.07 3.48
C ASP A 80 -10.01 -14.34 4.49
N ASP A 81 -8.77 -14.44 4.04
CA ASP A 81 -7.59 -14.61 4.89
C ASP A 81 -7.41 -13.40 5.82
N ALA A 82 -7.68 -12.19 5.33
CA ALA A 82 -7.62 -10.98 6.14
C ALA A 82 -8.70 -10.92 7.24
N ILE A 83 -9.95 -11.25 6.91
CA ILE A 83 -11.04 -11.28 7.90
C ILE A 83 -10.75 -12.33 8.97
N ILE A 84 -10.22 -13.50 8.59
CA ILE A 84 -9.82 -14.54 9.52
C ILE A 84 -8.66 -14.06 10.41
N ALA A 85 -7.62 -13.48 9.82
CA ALA A 85 -6.48 -12.96 10.56
C ALA A 85 -6.88 -11.85 11.55
N ALA A 86 -7.76 -10.94 11.14
CA ALA A 86 -8.28 -9.89 12.02
C ALA A 86 -9.07 -10.46 13.20
N ALA A 87 -9.95 -11.44 12.97
CA ALA A 87 -10.69 -12.10 14.03
C ALA A 87 -9.77 -12.87 14.99
N ASP A 88 -8.77 -13.57 14.45
CA ASP A 88 -7.79 -14.30 15.24
C ASP A 88 -6.94 -13.35 16.09
N LEU A 89 -6.46 -12.24 15.51
CA LEU A 89 -5.72 -11.19 16.21
C LEU A 89 -6.53 -10.57 17.35
N LEU A 90 -7.71 -10.01 17.04
CA LEU A 90 -8.53 -9.26 18.01
C LEU A 90 -9.08 -10.13 19.14
N GLN A 91 -9.32 -11.42 18.87
CA GLN A 91 -9.73 -12.40 19.90
C GLN A 91 -8.54 -13.14 20.52
N ARG A 92 -7.31 -12.84 20.10
CA ARG A 92 -6.07 -13.54 20.50
C ARG A 92 -6.20 -15.06 20.47
N SER A 93 -6.73 -15.58 19.36
CA SER A 93 -7.02 -16.99 19.14
C SER A 93 -6.38 -17.47 17.83
N GLY A 94 -6.33 -18.79 17.61
CA GLY A 94 -5.84 -19.34 16.33
C GLY A 94 -4.43 -18.85 15.99
N ARG A 95 -4.28 -18.19 14.83
CA ARG A 95 -3.00 -17.68 14.31
C ARG A 95 -2.72 -16.23 14.69
N TRP A 96 -3.24 -15.76 15.82
CA TRP A 96 -3.11 -14.36 16.27
C TRP A 96 -1.67 -13.84 16.26
N ARG A 97 -0.68 -14.70 16.56
CA ARG A 97 0.73 -14.28 16.60
C ARG A 97 1.23 -13.89 15.21
N GLU A 98 0.88 -14.64 14.18
CA GLU A 98 1.26 -14.31 12.81
C GLU A 98 0.55 -13.05 12.32
N ALA A 99 -0.73 -12.89 12.67
CA ALA A 99 -1.46 -11.67 12.39
C ALA A 99 -0.83 -10.46 13.09
N TRP A 100 -0.36 -10.61 14.33
CA TRP A 100 0.38 -9.57 15.04
C TRP A 100 1.72 -9.22 14.37
N GLU A 101 2.51 -10.19 13.92
CA GLU A 101 3.76 -9.88 13.19
C GLU A 101 3.48 -9.01 11.96
N ARG A 102 2.41 -9.30 11.21
CA ARG A 102 2.00 -8.47 10.06
C ARG A 102 1.66 -7.03 10.42
N GLU A 103 1.20 -6.76 11.65
CA GLU A 103 0.96 -5.39 12.12
C GLU A 103 2.25 -4.62 12.40
N LEU A 104 3.33 -5.34 12.72
CA LEU A 104 4.64 -4.78 13.01
C LEU A 104 5.44 -4.48 11.75
N ASP A 105 5.22 -5.26 10.68
CA ASP A 105 6.00 -5.19 9.43
C ASP A 105 6.15 -3.77 8.87
N PRO A 106 5.11 -2.92 8.77
CA PRO A 106 5.29 -1.57 8.22
C PRO A 106 6.26 -0.70 9.03
N LEU A 107 6.23 -0.79 10.36
CA LEU A 107 7.16 -0.05 11.22
C LEU A 107 8.56 -0.67 11.18
N ARG A 108 8.67 -2.00 11.09
CA ARG A 108 9.97 -2.68 10.94
C ARG A 108 10.64 -2.32 9.63
N ASP A 109 9.90 -2.29 8.53
CA ASP A 109 10.40 -1.89 7.21
C ASP A 109 10.90 -0.44 7.24
N SER A 110 10.15 0.46 7.88
CA SER A 110 10.61 1.83 8.09
C SER A 110 11.89 1.90 8.91
N VAL A 111 11.98 1.14 10.01
CA VAL A 111 13.19 1.14 10.82
C VAL A 111 14.37 0.56 10.05
N ALA A 112 14.18 -0.52 9.29
CA ALA A 112 15.20 -1.11 8.44
C ALA A 112 15.70 -0.14 7.35
N ALA A 113 14.84 0.79 6.91
CA ALA A 113 15.20 1.82 5.94
C ALA A 113 15.94 3.03 6.54
N LEU A 114 16.13 3.12 7.86
CA LEU A 114 16.76 4.30 8.50
C LEU A 114 18.20 4.55 8.06
N ASP A 115 18.97 3.50 7.80
CA ASP A 115 20.37 3.64 7.37
C ASP A 115 20.46 4.38 6.03
N SER A 116 19.49 4.19 5.14
CA SER A 116 19.43 4.88 3.84
C SER A 116 19.26 6.39 3.98
N VAL A 117 18.63 6.87 5.06
CA VAL A 117 18.44 8.30 5.33
C VAL A 117 19.78 9.00 5.58
N LEU A 118 20.79 8.26 6.05
CA LEU A 118 22.10 8.81 6.38
C LEU A 118 23.13 8.67 5.26
N GLU A 119 22.80 8.04 4.13
CA GLU A 119 23.74 7.82 3.01
C GLU A 119 24.32 9.14 2.48
N ASP A 120 23.47 10.17 2.35
CA ASP A 120 23.84 11.49 1.81
C ASP A 120 24.13 12.53 2.91
N ARG A 121 24.49 12.08 4.11
CA ARG A 121 24.75 12.96 5.26
C ARG A 121 25.78 14.06 4.99
N ALA A 122 26.75 13.82 4.10
CA ALA A 122 27.77 14.81 3.75
C ALA A 122 27.20 16.03 2.99
N GLU A 123 26.04 15.87 2.33
CA GLU A 123 25.38 16.91 1.54
C GLU A 123 24.28 17.64 2.31
N MET A 124 23.93 17.12 3.50
CA MET A 124 22.92 17.70 4.38
C MET A 124 23.39 19.01 5.01
N THR A 125 22.46 19.95 5.14
CA THR A 125 22.63 21.10 6.03
C THR A 125 22.69 20.65 7.49
N ALA A 126 23.22 21.51 8.36
CA ALA A 126 23.22 21.24 9.80
C ALA A 126 21.81 21.07 10.41
N GLN A 127 20.76 21.57 9.75
CA GLN A 127 19.37 21.37 10.18
C GLN A 127 18.83 20.00 9.75
N GLU A 128 19.07 19.59 8.49
CA GLU A 128 18.72 18.25 8.00
C GLU A 128 19.46 17.17 8.79
N GLU A 129 20.75 17.33 9.03
CA GLU A 129 21.55 16.35 9.77
C GLU A 129 21.00 16.13 11.20
N ARG A 130 20.55 17.22 11.86
CA ARG A 130 19.89 17.13 13.17
C ARG A 130 18.56 16.39 13.06
N ALA A 131 17.73 16.72 12.06
CA ALA A 131 16.44 16.06 11.84
C ALA A 131 16.61 14.57 11.51
N ALA A 132 17.58 14.20 10.69
CA ALA A 132 17.93 12.82 10.37
C ALA A 132 18.44 12.07 11.60
N THR A 133 19.28 12.70 12.43
CA THR A 133 19.75 12.12 13.70
C THR A 133 18.60 11.92 14.70
N ASP A 134 17.67 12.87 14.79
CA ASP A 134 16.45 12.74 15.60
C ASP A 134 15.57 11.59 15.11
N LEU A 135 15.41 11.45 13.79
CA LEU A 135 14.66 10.37 13.15
C LEU A 135 15.25 8.99 13.46
N VAL A 136 16.57 8.83 13.33
CA VAL A 136 17.26 7.57 13.66
C VAL A 136 17.06 7.20 15.12
N ARG A 137 17.24 8.17 16.04
CA ARG A 137 17.01 7.94 17.48
C ARG A 137 15.57 7.53 17.78
N LEU A 138 14.60 8.13 17.09
CA LEU A 138 13.19 7.75 17.22
C LEU A 138 12.99 6.30 16.75
N GLY A 139 13.60 5.91 15.63
CA GLY A 139 13.56 4.55 15.10
C GLY A 139 14.15 3.47 16.01
N ASP A 140 15.29 3.77 16.67
CA ASP A 140 15.87 2.89 17.69
C ASP A 140 14.89 2.67 18.87
N GLY A 141 14.22 3.75 19.29
CA GLY A 141 13.18 3.71 20.30
C GLY A 141 11.97 2.87 19.86
N ILE A 142 11.52 3.03 18.62
CA ILE A 142 10.43 2.25 18.03
C ILE A 142 10.75 0.75 18.08
N SER A 143 11.95 0.32 17.66
CA SER A 143 12.31 -1.11 17.70
C SER A 143 12.12 -1.73 19.08
N THR A 144 12.58 -1.02 20.11
CA THR A 144 12.45 -1.47 21.50
C THR A 144 10.98 -1.53 21.92
N GLU A 145 10.18 -0.54 21.53
CA GLU A 145 8.75 -0.49 21.81
C GLU A 145 7.99 -1.63 21.13
N LEU A 146 8.33 -2.01 19.88
CA LEU A 146 7.68 -3.13 19.17
C LEU A 146 7.90 -4.47 19.89
N ASP A 147 9.11 -4.69 20.40
CA ASP A 147 9.46 -5.88 21.19
C ASP A 147 8.74 -5.87 22.55
N GLU A 148 8.62 -4.69 23.17
CA GLU A 148 7.89 -4.52 24.42
C GLU A 148 6.38 -4.77 24.23
N LEU A 149 5.74 -4.18 23.22
CA LEU A 149 4.33 -4.41 22.89
C LEU A 149 4.05 -5.90 22.65
N THR A 150 4.93 -6.56 21.88
CA THR A 150 4.92 -8.01 21.68
C THR A 150 4.90 -8.76 23.01
N THR A 151 5.82 -8.40 23.91
CA THR A 151 5.98 -9.06 25.21
C THR A 151 4.78 -8.81 26.11
N GLN A 152 4.27 -7.58 26.15
CA GLN A 152 3.09 -7.20 26.92
C GLN A 152 1.84 -7.95 26.45
N LEU A 153 1.63 -8.07 25.13
CA LEU A 153 0.56 -8.87 24.55
C LEU A 153 0.70 -10.36 24.91
N GLN A 154 1.89 -10.94 24.80
CA GLN A 154 2.12 -12.34 25.17
C GLN A 154 1.84 -12.61 26.66
N GLN A 155 2.04 -11.62 27.51
CA GLN A 155 1.86 -11.70 28.97
C GLN A 155 0.49 -11.21 29.45
N ASP A 156 -0.46 -10.95 28.54
CA ASP A 156 -1.79 -10.42 28.88
C ASP A 156 -1.78 -9.10 29.65
N ARG A 157 -0.71 -8.28 29.49
CA ARG A 157 -0.55 -7.00 30.20
C ARG A 157 -1.23 -5.83 29.49
N ILE A 158 -1.49 -5.97 28.19
CA ILE A 158 -2.20 -5.00 27.34
C ILE A 158 -3.18 -5.76 26.44
N ASP A 159 -4.29 -5.11 26.09
CA ASP A 159 -5.21 -5.63 25.08
C ASP A 159 -4.73 -5.29 23.65
N VAL A 160 -5.34 -5.94 22.65
CA VAL A 160 -4.95 -5.80 21.25
C VAL A 160 -5.28 -4.42 20.68
N ASP A 161 -6.42 -3.85 21.03
CA ASP A 161 -6.81 -2.53 20.51
C ASP A 161 -5.85 -1.45 21.02
N SER A 162 -5.49 -1.50 22.30
CA SER A 162 -4.49 -0.62 22.91
C SER A 162 -3.10 -0.78 22.28
N ALA A 163 -2.70 -2.01 21.97
CA ALA A 163 -1.42 -2.26 21.28
C ALA A 163 -1.43 -1.71 19.85
N LEU A 164 -2.51 -1.92 19.10
CA LEU A 164 -2.68 -1.36 17.74
C LEU A 164 -2.70 0.17 17.76
N GLU A 165 -3.35 0.78 18.76
CA GLU A 165 -3.35 2.24 18.95
C GLU A 165 -1.95 2.77 19.21
N ARG A 166 -1.16 2.05 20.01
CA ARG A 166 0.25 2.42 20.20
C ARG A 166 1.02 2.33 18.89
N LEU A 167 0.82 1.30 18.05
CA LEU A 167 1.45 1.23 16.75
C LEU A 167 1.05 2.41 15.84
N ASP A 168 -0.23 2.81 15.83
CA ASP A 168 -0.69 3.99 15.08
C ASP A 168 -0.02 5.28 15.59
N ALA A 169 0.14 5.42 16.91
CA ALA A 169 0.86 6.55 17.49
C ALA A 169 2.33 6.59 17.08
N LEU A 170 3.04 5.46 17.13
CA LEU A 170 4.43 5.36 16.68
C LEU A 170 4.57 5.68 15.19
N THR A 171 3.65 5.17 14.37
CA THR A 171 3.58 5.50 12.94
C THR A 171 3.39 7.01 12.74
N GLY A 172 2.48 7.66 13.49
CA GLY A 172 2.28 9.11 13.42
C GLY A 172 3.50 9.93 13.86
N GLU A 173 4.18 9.52 14.94
CA GLU A 173 5.44 10.13 15.39
C GLU A 173 6.51 10.04 14.29
N LEU A 174 6.64 8.88 13.65
CA LEU A 174 7.59 8.64 12.57
C LEU A 174 7.26 9.44 11.31
N SER A 175 5.98 9.46 10.90
CA SER A 175 5.50 10.29 9.78
C SER A 175 5.81 11.76 10.01
N ALA A 176 5.58 12.29 11.21
CA ALA A 176 5.86 13.68 11.52
C ALA A 176 7.37 14.01 11.46
N ALA A 177 8.23 13.11 11.93
CA ALA A 177 9.68 13.25 11.83
C ALA A 177 10.16 13.22 10.37
N VAL A 178 9.62 12.29 9.57
CA VAL A 178 9.95 12.17 8.14
C VAL A 178 9.43 13.38 7.35
N SER A 179 8.20 13.84 7.57
CA SER A 179 7.68 15.05 6.93
C SER A 179 8.54 16.27 7.21
N ARG A 180 9.08 16.41 8.44
CA ARG A 180 10.01 17.48 8.78
C ARG A 180 11.31 17.36 7.98
N LEU A 181 11.89 16.17 7.91
CA LEU A 181 13.11 15.94 7.14
C LEU A 181 12.89 16.23 5.65
N GLN A 182 11.78 15.75 5.08
CA GLN A 182 11.38 16.01 3.71
C GLN A 182 11.27 17.51 3.41
N GLN A 183 10.61 18.28 4.27
CA GLN A 183 10.48 19.72 4.09
C GLN A 183 11.83 20.44 4.10
N LEU A 184 12.74 20.04 4.98
CA LEU A 184 14.09 20.60 5.01
C LEU A 184 14.88 20.24 3.73
N HIS A 185 14.72 19.01 3.25
CA HIS A 185 15.34 18.55 2.02
C HIS A 185 14.83 19.32 0.79
N ILE A 186 13.51 19.51 0.69
CA ILE A 186 12.89 20.33 -0.36
C ILE A 186 13.41 21.76 -0.31
N ALA A 187 13.43 22.38 0.88
CA ALA A 187 13.89 23.76 1.06
C ALA A 187 15.38 23.95 0.73
N ARG A 188 16.19 22.89 0.81
CA ARG A 188 17.60 22.92 0.38
C ARG A 188 17.73 22.81 -1.14
N LEU A 189 16.95 21.93 -1.77
CA LEU A 189 17.11 21.60 -3.19
C LEU A 189 16.42 22.57 -4.14
N ALA A 190 15.23 23.04 -3.79
CA ALA A 190 14.44 23.91 -4.65
C ALA A 190 15.01 25.34 -4.71
N GLU A 191 15.11 25.89 -5.92
CA GLU A 191 15.52 27.29 -6.13
C GLU A 191 14.34 28.26 -6.07
N ASP A 192 13.14 27.78 -6.41
CA ASP A 192 11.89 28.54 -6.44
C ASP A 192 10.66 27.69 -6.06
N GLY A 193 9.49 28.33 -6.03
CA GLY A 193 8.25 27.68 -5.65
C GLY A 193 7.76 26.60 -6.62
N ASP A 194 8.14 26.68 -7.90
CA ASP A 194 7.73 25.70 -8.91
C ASP A 194 8.52 24.39 -8.70
N GLU A 195 9.83 24.50 -8.41
CA GLU A 195 10.64 23.34 -8.04
C GLU A 195 10.21 22.71 -6.70
N GLU A 196 9.78 23.52 -5.73
CA GLU A 196 9.20 22.99 -4.50
C GLU A 196 7.91 22.19 -4.77
N GLU A 197 7.08 22.64 -5.71
CA GLU A 197 5.86 21.92 -6.12
C GLU A 197 6.21 20.60 -6.79
N VAL A 198 7.15 20.59 -7.75
CA VAL A 198 7.66 19.36 -8.40
C VAL A 198 8.13 18.33 -7.38
N LEU A 199 8.91 18.75 -6.38
CA LEU A 199 9.39 17.84 -5.35
C LEU A 199 8.27 17.29 -4.45
N ARG A 200 7.21 18.08 -4.20
CA ARG A 200 6.02 17.62 -3.48
C ARG A 200 5.15 16.69 -4.32
N GLU A 201 5.03 16.93 -5.62
CA GLU A 201 4.28 16.08 -6.55
C GLU A 201 4.95 14.73 -6.75
N ALA A 202 6.29 14.68 -6.82
CA ALA A 202 7.07 13.44 -6.87
C ALA A 202 6.78 12.51 -5.68
N ALA A 203 6.27 13.05 -4.58
CA ALA A 203 5.84 12.30 -3.40
C ALA A 203 4.58 11.45 -3.66
N GLY A 204 3.73 11.86 -4.61
CA GLY A 204 2.56 11.11 -5.06
C GLY A 204 2.88 10.01 -6.09
N ASP A 205 4.03 10.08 -6.76
CA ASP A 205 4.46 9.12 -7.79
C ASP A 205 5.19 7.89 -7.22
N VAL A 206 5.44 7.86 -5.90
CA VAL A 206 6.04 6.70 -5.23
C VAL A 206 5.09 5.51 -5.33
N VAL A 207 5.60 4.39 -5.82
CA VAL A 207 4.84 3.15 -6.00
C VAL A 207 4.31 2.68 -4.66
N ASP A 208 3.00 2.39 -4.60
CA ASP A 208 2.34 1.92 -3.40
C ASP A 208 2.66 0.43 -3.16
N GLU A 209 3.29 0.11 -2.04
CA GLU A 209 3.35 -1.26 -1.53
C GLU A 209 2.18 -1.51 -0.57
N GLU A 210 1.35 -2.49 -0.87
CA GLU A 210 0.14 -2.75 -0.10
C GLU A 210 0.45 -3.66 1.10
N TYR A 211 0.46 -3.08 2.30
CA TYR A 211 0.44 -3.86 3.53
C TYR A 211 -0.93 -4.51 3.75
N LEU A 212 -0.92 -5.79 4.15
CA LEU A 212 -2.13 -6.56 4.43
C LEU A 212 -2.58 -6.46 5.90
N SER A 213 -1.97 -5.58 6.68
CA SER A 213 -2.28 -5.38 8.09
C SER A 213 -3.69 -4.80 8.29
N LEU A 214 -4.26 -5.03 9.47
CA LEU A 214 -5.54 -4.47 9.86
C LEU A 214 -5.48 -2.94 9.95
N ARG A 215 -4.35 -2.39 10.39
CA ARG A 215 -4.08 -0.94 10.37
C ARG A 215 -4.10 -0.38 8.94
N ALA A 216 -3.53 -1.09 7.96
CA ALA A 216 -3.56 -0.67 6.54
C ALA A 216 -4.98 -0.62 5.98
N ARG A 217 -5.77 -1.64 6.28
CA ARG A 217 -7.17 -1.72 5.83
C ARG A 217 -8.02 -0.63 6.47
N ARG A 218 -7.85 -0.39 7.76
CA ARG A 218 -8.50 0.72 8.46
C ARG A 218 -8.12 2.06 7.84
N HIS A 219 -6.83 2.29 7.60
CA HIS A 219 -6.36 3.52 6.98
C HIS A 219 -7.01 3.75 5.61
N ARG A 220 -7.01 2.73 4.73
CA ARG A 220 -7.67 2.75 3.42
C ARG A 220 -9.17 3.03 3.51
N MET A 221 -9.83 2.45 4.50
CA MET A 221 -11.25 2.67 4.75
C MET A 221 -11.55 4.13 5.15
N GLU A 222 -10.72 4.70 6.02
CA GLU A 222 -10.86 6.07 6.52
C GLU A 222 -10.48 7.12 5.47
N HIS A 223 -9.53 6.78 4.58
CA HIS A 223 -8.92 7.69 3.63
C HIS A 223 -9.18 7.30 2.18
N LEU A 224 -10.41 6.89 1.86
CA LEU A 224 -10.80 6.52 0.49
C LEU A 224 -10.45 7.62 -0.50
N GLY A 225 -9.47 7.36 -1.37
CA GLY A 225 -9.00 8.32 -2.38
C GLY A 225 -7.94 9.32 -1.89
N ALA A 226 -7.47 9.22 -0.64
CA ALA A 226 -6.19 9.80 -0.26
C ALA A 226 -5.05 8.95 -0.87
N GLY A 227 -3.84 9.52 -0.94
CA GLY A 227 -2.67 8.89 -1.55
C GLY A 227 -2.23 7.56 -0.92
N SER A 228 -1.02 7.15 -1.25
CA SER A 228 -0.40 5.87 -0.87
C SER A 228 -0.62 5.44 0.59
N THR A 229 -1.10 4.21 0.80
CA THR A 229 -1.24 3.62 2.16
C THR A 229 0.14 3.36 2.77
N PHE A 230 1.10 3.02 1.92
CA PHE A 230 2.48 2.79 2.28
C PHE A 230 3.13 4.00 2.98
N TRP A 231 2.90 5.23 2.50
CA TRP A 231 3.39 6.45 3.18
C TRP A 231 2.91 6.53 4.63
N HIS A 232 1.62 6.26 4.84
CA HIS A 232 0.99 6.40 6.14
C HIS A 232 1.36 5.29 7.13
N LEU A 233 1.95 4.18 6.67
CA LEU A 233 2.31 3.06 7.54
C LEU A 233 3.80 2.81 7.65
N SER A 234 4.54 3.03 6.56
CA SER A 234 5.99 2.91 6.49
C SER A 234 6.63 4.22 5.99
N PRO A 235 6.64 5.28 6.82
CA PRO A 235 7.05 6.62 6.39
C PRO A 235 8.51 6.70 5.94
N VAL A 236 9.43 5.97 6.58
CA VAL A 236 10.87 6.04 6.25
C VAL A 236 11.16 5.31 4.95
N LEU A 237 10.55 4.14 4.74
CA LEU A 237 10.72 3.41 3.49
C LEU A 237 10.12 4.19 2.31
N TRP A 238 8.98 4.84 2.53
CA TRP A 238 8.46 5.82 1.57
C TRP A 238 9.43 6.95 1.31
N TYR A 239 10.03 7.53 2.36
CA TYR A 239 10.97 8.65 2.19
C TYR A 239 12.20 8.24 1.40
N SER A 240 12.77 7.06 1.66
CA SER A 240 13.89 6.54 0.88
C SER A 240 13.54 6.41 -0.61
N SER A 241 12.31 5.95 -0.90
CA SER A 241 11.82 5.81 -2.27
C SER A 241 11.59 7.17 -2.92
N TRP A 242 10.92 8.09 -2.23
CA TRP A 242 10.70 9.47 -2.65
C TRP A 242 12.02 10.20 -2.90
N HIS A 243 12.98 10.09 -2.00
CA HIS A 243 14.28 10.75 -2.08
C HIS A 243 15.02 10.33 -3.37
N HIS A 244 14.92 9.05 -3.76
CA HIS A 244 15.51 8.56 -4.99
C HIS A 244 14.79 9.08 -6.25
N THR A 245 13.45 9.15 -6.24
CA THR A 245 12.67 9.61 -7.40
C THR A 245 12.66 11.13 -7.53
N SER A 246 12.72 11.87 -6.42
CA SER A 246 12.61 13.33 -6.38
C SER A 246 13.77 14.02 -7.10
N SER A 247 14.99 13.51 -6.97
CA SER A 247 16.15 14.03 -7.72
C SER A 247 15.96 13.89 -9.23
N SER A 248 15.39 12.77 -9.68
CA SER A 248 15.11 12.53 -11.11
C SER A 248 13.98 13.42 -11.63
N ALA A 249 12.94 13.65 -10.83
CA ALA A 249 11.85 14.57 -11.16
C ALA A 249 12.36 16.02 -11.29
N LEU A 250 13.20 16.46 -10.35
CA LEU A 250 13.79 17.79 -10.37
C LEU A 250 14.74 17.99 -11.55
N GLU A 251 15.58 17.00 -11.88
CA GLU A 251 16.45 17.07 -13.07
C GLU A 251 15.63 17.14 -14.37
N THR A 252 14.53 16.37 -14.45
CA THR A 252 13.63 16.42 -15.61
C THR A 252 12.97 17.79 -15.76
N HIS A 253 12.63 18.43 -14.63
CA HIS A 253 12.06 19.78 -14.61
C HIS A 253 13.08 20.85 -15.05
N ARG A 254 14.32 20.77 -14.55
CA ARG A 254 15.40 21.73 -14.88
C ARG A 254 15.93 21.57 -16.31
N SER A 255 16.02 20.33 -16.77
CA SER A 255 16.57 19.94 -18.06
C SER A 255 15.50 19.22 -18.89
N PRO A 256 14.40 19.90 -19.29
CA PRO A 256 13.39 19.28 -20.14
C PRO A 256 14.08 18.90 -21.45
N SER A 257 14.19 17.59 -21.70
CA SER A 257 14.83 17.10 -22.91
C SER A 257 14.17 17.75 -24.11
N ALA A 258 14.93 18.52 -24.88
CA ALA A 258 14.50 19.06 -26.17
C ALA A 258 14.40 17.92 -27.21
N SER A 259 13.46 17.00 -26.99
CA SER A 259 12.92 16.16 -28.05
C SER A 259 12.00 17.06 -28.87
N GLY A 260 12.55 17.64 -29.94
CA GLY A 260 11.77 18.38 -30.93
C GLY A 260 10.54 17.58 -31.36
N SER A 261 9.37 18.10 -31.06
CA SER A 261 8.11 17.77 -31.73
C SER A 261 7.19 18.98 -31.60
N THR A 262 6.90 19.54 -32.76
CA THR A 262 6.01 20.68 -32.99
C THR A 262 4.69 20.52 -32.24
N ALA A 263 4.39 21.44 -31.32
CA ALA A 263 3.03 21.65 -30.81
C ALA A 263 2.21 22.35 -31.91
N GLY A 264 1.85 21.58 -32.94
CA GLY A 264 0.81 21.91 -33.90
C GLY A 264 -0.53 21.46 -33.34
N TYR A 265 -1.36 22.42 -32.99
CA TYR A 265 -2.79 22.23 -32.82
C TYR A 265 -3.41 21.84 -34.18
N SER A 266 -3.98 20.64 -34.30
CA SER A 266 -5.09 20.38 -35.23
C SER A 266 -5.66 18.97 -35.06
N GLY A 267 -6.97 18.93 -34.86
CA GLY A 267 -7.76 17.70 -34.97
C GLY A 267 -7.89 17.21 -36.42
N GLY A 268 -8.47 16.03 -36.55
CA GLY A 268 -8.95 15.50 -37.83
C GLY A 268 -8.25 14.21 -38.22
N GLY A 269 -8.99 13.10 -38.16
CA GLY A 269 -8.53 11.80 -38.65
C GLY A 269 -8.46 11.71 -40.17
N PHE A 270 -7.81 10.66 -40.67
CA PHE A 270 -8.27 9.82 -41.79
C PHE A 270 -7.28 8.65 -41.99
N SER A 271 -7.85 7.55 -42.47
CA SER A 271 -7.32 6.25 -42.87
C SER A 271 -6.11 6.26 -43.83
N GLY A 272 -5.40 5.13 -43.90
CA GLY A 272 -4.69 4.77 -45.14
C GLY A 272 -3.48 3.83 -45.00
N ALA A 273 -3.75 2.54 -45.22
CA ALA A 273 -3.03 1.60 -46.11
C ALA A 273 -1.49 1.58 -46.27
N GLY A 274 -0.97 0.34 -46.36
CA GLY A 274 0.17 -0.05 -47.20
C GLY A 274 1.46 -0.29 -46.41
N SER A 275 1.97 -1.51 -46.25
CA SER A 275 2.47 -2.47 -47.25
C SER A 275 3.99 -2.61 -47.10
N SER A 276 4.45 -3.85 -46.87
CA SER A 276 5.75 -4.44 -47.30
C SER A 276 7.01 -3.89 -46.60
N SER A 277 8.13 -4.59 -46.40
CA SER A 277 8.64 -5.91 -46.81
C SER A 277 10.07 -6.04 -46.26
N ARG A 278 10.45 -7.24 -45.75
CA ARG A 278 11.79 -7.90 -45.77
C ARG A 278 12.96 -7.17 -45.05
N PHE A 279 13.83 -7.80 -44.28
CA PHE A 279 14.35 -9.17 -44.25
C PHE A 279 14.27 -9.79 -42.86
#